data_AF-A0A2S9IIL9-F1
#
_entry.id   AF-A0A2S9IIL9-F1
#
_cell.length_a   1.000
_cell.length_b   1.000
_cell.length_c   1.000
_cell.angle_alpha   90.00
_cell.angle_beta   90.00
_cell.angle_gamma   90.00
#
_symmetry.space_group_name_H-M   'P 1'
#
loop_
_entity.id
_entity.type
_entity.pdbx_description
1 polymer ?
#
loop_
_entity_poly.entity_id
_entity_poly.type
_entity_poly.pdbx_seq_one_letter_code
_entity_poly.pdbx_strand_id
1 'polypeptide(L)'
;MTEHSVGEQKPIPSFQFSTESIAANEQFDCYRDFIMPLSDVEPLAPSGSGFRARARVYDMGALQLASMYNDPAAFSYSRKHMRQFGMEHWSLNLITEGGISYASGNGLKGSSGDM
;
A
#
# COMPACT_ATOMS: atom_id res chain seq x y z
N MET A 1 1.42 -10.24 43.54
CA MET A 1 2.43 -10.57 42.52
C MET A 1 1.72 -11.43 41.51
N THR A 2 1.16 -10.82 40.47
CA THR A 2 0.29 -11.50 39.51
C THR A 2 1.15 -11.93 38.34
N GLU A 3 1.40 -13.23 38.23
CA GLU A 3 2.13 -13.81 37.12
C GLU A 3 1.31 -13.64 35.85
N HIS A 4 1.74 -12.74 34.97
CA HIS A 4 1.28 -12.74 33.59
C HIS A 4 1.90 -13.98 32.93
N SER A 5 1.07 -15.00 32.71
CA SER A 5 1.38 -16.08 31.78
C SER A 5 1.82 -15.45 30.46
N VAL A 6 3.10 -15.64 30.10
CA VAL A 6 3.59 -15.33 28.76
C VAL A 6 2.97 -16.38 27.85
N GLY A 7 1.74 -16.13 27.39
CA GLY A 7 1.07 -16.97 26.42
C GLY A 7 1.98 -17.17 25.20
N GLU A 8 1.96 -18.36 24.61
CA GLU A 8 2.71 -18.67 23.38
C GLU A 8 2.54 -17.54 22.36
N GLN A 9 3.63 -16.82 22.07
CA GLN A 9 3.65 -15.79 21.04
C GLN A 9 3.49 -16.48 19.67
N LYS A 10 2.28 -16.46 19.12
CA LYS A 10 2.06 -16.85 17.74
C LYS A 10 2.51 -15.72 16.81
N PRO A 11 3.23 -16.03 15.70
CA PRO A 11 3.63 -15.02 14.74
C PRO A 11 2.41 -14.35 14.13
N ILE A 12 2.48 -13.03 13.93
CA ILE A 12 1.42 -12.26 13.26
C ILE A 12 1.32 -12.75 11.81
N PRO A 13 0.13 -13.16 11.33
CA PRO A 13 -0.05 -13.55 9.94
C PRO A 13 0.40 -12.42 9.01
N SER A 14 1.16 -12.76 7.97
CA SER A 14 1.69 -11.77 7.04
C SER A 14 1.88 -12.33 5.65
N PHE A 15 1.93 -11.44 4.66
CA PHE A 15 2.33 -11.78 3.31
C PHE A 15 3.28 -10.74 2.74
N GLN A 16 4.00 -11.13 1.68
CA GLN A 16 4.93 -10.26 0.97
C GLN A 16 4.58 -10.23 -0.52
N PHE A 17 4.67 -9.04 -1.09
CA PHE A 17 4.55 -8.77 -2.52
C PHE A 17 5.85 -8.10 -3.00
N SER A 18 6.34 -8.46 -4.19
CA SER A 18 7.48 -7.80 -4.84
C SER A 18 7.40 -7.97 -6.36
N THR A 19 7.72 -6.92 -7.11
CA THR A 19 7.86 -6.99 -8.58
C THR A 19 9.29 -7.30 -9.03
N GLU A 20 10.24 -7.44 -8.11
CA GLU A 20 11.67 -7.61 -8.43
C GLU A 20 11.97 -8.85 -9.30
N SER A 21 11.20 -9.92 -9.14
CA SER A 21 11.32 -11.16 -9.93
C SER A 21 10.42 -11.18 -11.18
N ILE A 22 9.67 -10.11 -11.44
CA ILE A 22 8.75 -9.99 -12.58
C ILE A 22 9.49 -9.29 -13.74
N ALA A 23 9.23 -9.71 -14.98
CA ALA A 23 9.83 -9.09 -16.15
C ALA A 23 9.45 -7.60 -16.21
N ALA A 24 10.41 -6.72 -16.54
CA ALA A 24 10.23 -5.26 -16.43
C ALA A 24 8.99 -4.72 -17.14
N ASN A 25 8.62 -5.28 -18.29
CA ASN A 25 7.43 -4.91 -19.06
C ASN A 25 6.10 -5.36 -18.43
N GLU A 26 6.13 -6.25 -17.44
CA GLU A 26 4.95 -6.81 -16.76
C GLU A 26 4.83 -6.31 -15.30
N GLN A 27 5.89 -5.67 -14.78
CA GLN A 27 5.96 -5.26 -13.37
C GLN A 27 4.81 -4.31 -12.97
N PHE A 28 4.48 -3.35 -13.83
CA PHE A 28 3.41 -2.40 -13.54
C PHE A 28 2.04 -3.08 -13.54
N ASP A 29 1.77 -3.95 -14.50
CA ASP A 29 0.51 -4.70 -14.56
C ASP A 29 0.34 -5.58 -13.31
N CYS A 30 1.41 -6.26 -12.88
CA CYS A 30 1.41 -7.04 -11.64
C CYS A 30 1.12 -6.17 -10.41
N TYR A 31 1.70 -4.97 -10.34
CA TYR A 31 1.42 -4.02 -9.25
C TYR A 31 -0.02 -3.48 -9.30
N ARG A 32 -0.54 -3.17 -10.50
CA ARG A 32 -1.91 -2.73 -10.69
C ARG A 32 -2.90 -3.77 -10.18
N ASP A 33 -2.69 -5.04 -10.50
CA ASP A 33 -3.57 -6.12 -10.05
C ASP A 33 -3.50 -6.29 -8.52
N PHE A 34 -2.32 -6.12 -7.92
CA PHE A 34 -2.13 -6.16 -6.48
C PHE A 34 -2.87 -5.03 -5.75
N ILE A 35 -2.80 -3.80 -6.27
CA ILE A 35 -3.40 -2.62 -5.63
C ILE A 35 -4.86 -2.38 -6.04
N MET A 36 -5.37 -3.08 -7.05
CA MET A 36 -6.70 -2.91 -7.62
C MET A 36 -7.81 -2.82 -6.55
N PRO A 37 -7.85 -3.61 -5.47
CA PRO A 37 -8.92 -3.48 -4.48
C PRO A 37 -8.95 -2.12 -3.77
N LEU A 38 -7.81 -1.44 -3.69
CA LEU A 38 -7.63 -0.17 -2.99
C LEU A 38 -7.83 1.05 -3.90
N SER A 39 -7.33 0.98 -5.13
CA SER A 39 -7.27 2.12 -6.04
C SER A 39 -7.06 1.72 -7.48
N ASP A 40 -7.49 2.58 -8.40
CA ASP A 40 -6.95 2.59 -9.75
C ASP A 40 -5.58 3.28 -9.73
N VAL A 41 -4.64 2.79 -10.53
CA VAL A 41 -3.26 3.28 -10.56
C VAL A 41 -2.74 3.45 -11.98
N GLU A 42 -1.95 4.48 -12.19
CA GLU A 42 -1.24 4.78 -13.45
C GLU A 42 0.24 5.09 -13.15
N PRO A 43 1.19 4.66 -14.00
CA PRO A 43 2.60 4.96 -13.78
C PRO A 43 2.89 6.42 -14.17
N LEU A 44 3.72 7.12 -13.41
CA LEU A 44 4.18 8.47 -13.80
C LEU A 44 5.42 8.43 -14.70
N ALA A 45 6.17 7.34 -14.66
CA ALA A 45 7.30 7.10 -15.55
C ALA A 45 6.83 6.58 -16.91
N PRO A 46 7.60 6.81 -18.00
CA PRO A 46 7.28 6.25 -19.32
C PRO A 46 7.19 4.71 -19.29
N SER A 47 6.27 4.16 -20.08
CA SER A 47 6.10 2.72 -20.29
C SER A 47 7.40 2.05 -20.72
N GLY A 48 7.68 0.85 -20.20
CA GLY A 48 8.85 0.05 -20.56
C GLY A 48 10.11 0.29 -19.70
N SER A 49 10.08 1.26 -18.78
CA SER A 49 11.18 1.49 -17.83
C SER A 49 11.25 0.50 -16.65
N GLY A 50 10.30 -0.43 -16.57
CA GLY A 50 10.07 -1.22 -15.35
C GLY A 50 9.19 -0.48 -14.35
N PHE A 51 8.81 -1.18 -13.28
CA PHE A 51 8.08 -0.61 -12.15
C PHE A 51 8.41 -1.40 -10.86
N ARG A 52 9.26 -0.84 -10.00
CA ARG A 52 9.65 -1.51 -8.76
C ARG A 52 8.60 -1.24 -7.70
N ALA A 53 8.05 -2.31 -7.13
CA ALA A 53 7.15 -2.24 -6.00
C ALA A 53 7.38 -3.41 -5.05
N ARG A 54 7.21 -3.15 -3.76
CA ARG A 54 7.25 -4.16 -2.70
C ARG A 54 6.30 -3.78 -1.59
N ALA A 55 5.65 -4.78 -1.01
CA ALA A 55 4.83 -4.60 0.17
C ALA A 55 5.08 -5.75 1.15
N ARG A 56 5.07 -5.42 2.44
CA ARG A 56 4.90 -6.41 3.51
C ARG A 56 3.68 -6.02 4.32
N VAL A 57 2.76 -6.95 4.46
CA VAL A 57 1.46 -6.71 5.09
C VAL A 57 1.29 -7.65 6.25
N TYR A 58 0.81 -7.12 7.36
CA TYR A 58 0.57 -7.83 8.61
C TYR A 58 -0.92 -7.71 8.96
N ASP A 59 -1.54 -8.85 9.21
CA ASP A 59 -2.92 -8.95 9.69
C ASP A 59 -2.92 -8.98 11.22
N MET A 60 -3.43 -7.91 11.83
CA MET A 60 -3.59 -7.78 13.29
C MET A 60 -5.08 -7.81 13.69
N GLY A 61 -5.92 -8.47 12.89
CA GLY A 61 -7.36 -8.57 13.09
C GLY A 61 -8.10 -7.34 12.58
N ALA A 62 -8.53 -6.45 13.48
CA ALA A 62 -9.27 -5.25 13.10
C ALA A 62 -8.40 -4.15 12.45
N LEU A 63 -7.07 -4.35 12.45
CA LEU A 63 -6.09 -3.44 11.87
C LEU A 63 -5.16 -4.21 10.93
N GLN A 64 -4.92 -3.63 9.76
CA GLN A 64 -3.90 -4.10 8.84
C GLN A 64 -2.76 -3.08 8.82
N LEU A 65 -1.53 -3.56 8.98
CA LEU A 65 -0.33 -2.74 8.84
C LEU A 65 0.39 -3.13 7.55
N ALA A 66 0.71 -2.15 6.71
CA ALA A 66 1.46 -2.37 5.49
C ALA A 66 2.68 -1.46 5.45
N SER A 67 3.85 -2.04 5.16
CA SER A 67 5.05 -1.30 4.76
C SER A 67 5.15 -1.43 3.25
N MET A 68 5.09 -0.32 2.53
CA MET A 68 5.02 -0.31 1.07
C MET A 68 6.09 0.60 0.46
N TYR A 69 6.57 0.21 -0.72
CA TYR A 69 7.36 1.03 -1.61
C TYR A 69 6.87 0.77 -3.03
N ASN A 70 6.77 1.82 -3.84
CA ASN A 70 6.59 1.73 -5.27
C ASN A 70 7.29 2.89 -5.97
N ASP A 71 7.69 2.68 -7.22
CA ASP A 71 8.12 3.75 -8.10
C ASP A 71 6.95 4.74 -8.34
N PRO A 72 7.21 6.00 -8.76
CA PRO A 72 6.20 7.04 -8.84
C PRO A 72 4.96 6.66 -9.67
N ALA A 73 3.78 6.84 -9.06
CA ALA A 73 2.49 6.49 -9.66
C ALA A 73 1.40 7.49 -9.23
N ALA A 74 0.37 7.62 -10.06
CA ALA A 74 -0.85 8.36 -9.75
C ALA A 74 -1.94 7.38 -9.30
N PHE A 75 -2.57 7.69 -8.15
CA PHE A 75 -3.62 6.86 -7.57
C PHE A 75 -4.96 7.58 -7.63
N SER A 76 -6.01 6.85 -8.00
CA SER A 76 -7.38 7.33 -7.99
C SER A 76 -8.25 6.46 -7.10
N TYR A 77 -8.91 7.10 -6.14
CA TYR A 77 -9.81 6.46 -5.19
C TYR A 77 -11.24 6.90 -5.49
N SER A 78 -12.13 5.94 -5.75
CA SER A 78 -13.56 6.23 -5.86
C SER A 78 -14.35 5.44 -4.83
N ARG A 79 -15.34 6.09 -4.20
CA ARG A 79 -16.20 5.42 -3.20
C ARG A 79 -16.94 4.22 -3.79
N LYS A 80 -17.32 4.28 -5.07
CA LYS A 80 -17.98 3.17 -5.77
C LYS A 80 -17.05 1.95 -5.83
N HIS A 81 -15.79 2.16 -6.21
CA HIS A 81 -14.78 1.11 -6.30
C HIS A 81 -14.44 0.53 -4.94
N MET A 82 -14.19 1.38 -3.95
CA MET A 82 -13.91 0.94 -2.57
C MET A 82 -15.05 0.09 -2.00
N ARG A 83 -16.31 0.47 -2.24
CA ARG A 83 -17.49 -0.31 -1.84
C ARG A 83 -17.57 -1.67 -2.54
N GLN A 84 -17.22 -1.75 -3.82
CA GLN A 84 -17.21 -3.00 -4.58
C GLN A 84 -16.25 -4.03 -3.95
N PHE A 85 -15.12 -3.57 -3.39
CA PHE A 85 -14.11 -4.43 -2.76
C PHE A 85 -14.22 -4.50 -1.23
N GLY A 86 -15.24 -3.87 -0.62
CA GLY A 86 -15.38 -3.82 0.84
C GLY A 86 -14.30 -3.01 1.57
N MET A 87 -13.58 -2.14 0.85
CA MET A 87 -12.48 -1.33 1.39
C MET A 87 -12.99 0.00 1.95
N GLU A 88 -13.83 -0.05 2.99
CA GLU A 88 -14.38 1.17 3.63
C GLU A 88 -13.65 1.58 4.92
N HIS A 89 -12.44 1.05 5.14
CA HIS A 89 -11.63 1.38 6.32
C HIS A 89 -10.94 2.75 6.17
N TRP A 90 -10.61 3.35 7.30
CA TRP A 90 -9.70 4.49 7.35
C TRP A 90 -8.27 4.03 7.13
N SER A 91 -7.51 4.75 6.31
CA SER A 91 -6.07 4.53 6.13
C SER A 91 -5.28 5.68 6.75
N LEU A 92 -4.19 5.31 7.43
CA LEU A 92 -3.23 6.24 7.99
C LEU A 92 -1.88 5.93 7.35
N ASN A 93 -1.28 6.92 6.71
CA ASN A 93 -0.04 6.71 5.96
C ASN A 93 1.05 7.57 6.58
N LEU A 94 2.13 6.95 7.03
CA LEU A 94 3.35 7.64 7.38
C LEU A 94 4.29 7.57 6.17
N ILE A 95 4.65 8.74 5.62
CA ILE A 95 5.58 8.80 4.50
C ILE A 95 6.99 8.75 5.09
N THR A 96 7.71 7.65 4.87
CA THR A 96 9.09 7.53 5.35
C THR A 96 10.09 8.08 4.33
N GLU A 97 9.80 7.94 3.04
CA GLU A 97 10.62 8.42 1.92
C GLU A 97 9.73 8.94 0.78
N GLY A 98 10.21 9.93 0.02
CA GLY A 98 9.45 10.53 -1.08
C GLY A 98 8.38 11.52 -0.62
N GLY A 99 7.23 11.54 -1.30
CA GLY A 99 6.12 12.45 -0.99
C GLY A 99 4.83 12.07 -1.72
N ILE A 100 3.71 12.62 -1.24
CA ILE A 100 2.38 12.42 -1.82
C ILE A 100 1.67 13.77 -1.98
N SER A 101 0.87 13.89 -3.03
CA SER A 101 -0.01 15.04 -3.24
C SER A 101 -1.40 14.55 -3.55
N TYR A 102 -2.39 15.08 -2.83
CA TYR A 102 -3.81 14.79 -3.04
C TYR A 102 -4.43 15.91 -3.85
N ALA A 103 -5.17 15.54 -4.90
CA ALA A 103 -5.92 16.47 -5.74
C ALA A 103 -7.37 16.72 -5.25
N SER A 104 -7.82 16.04 -4.19
CA SER A 104 -9.17 16.17 -3.67
C SER A 104 -9.29 17.25 -2.58
N GLY A 105 -10.46 17.89 -2.49
CA GLY A 105 -10.73 18.94 -1.50
C GLY A 105 -9.89 20.20 -1.73
N ASN A 106 -9.22 20.68 -0.69
CA ASN A 106 -8.38 21.89 -0.74
C ASN A 106 -6.94 21.63 -1.25
N GLY A 107 -6.65 20.40 -1.71
CA GLY A 107 -5.31 20.00 -2.12
C GLY A 107 -4.37 19.85 -0.92
N LEU A 108 -4.21 18.61 -0.44
CA LEU A 108 -3.27 18.29 0.66
C LEU A 108 -1.94 17.80 0.06
N LYS A 109 -0.82 18.19 0.66
CA LYS A 109 0.51 17.70 0.31
C LYS A 109 1.18 17.15 1.56
N GLY A 110 1.84 16.00 1.44
CA GLY A 110 2.63 15.38 2.50
C GLY A 110 4.02 14.98 2.00
N SER A 111 4.98 14.99 2.91
CA SER A 111 6.39 14.67 2.67
C SER A 111 6.92 13.71 3.73
N SER A 112 8.19 13.29 3.61
CA SER A 112 8.81 12.40 4.60
C SER A 112 8.68 12.96 6.03
N GLY A 113 8.10 12.15 6.92
CA GLY A 113 7.80 12.50 8.31
C GLY A 113 6.36 12.98 8.56
N ASP A 114 5.59 13.26 7.51
CA ASP A 114 4.19 13.71 7.62
C ASP A 114 3.21 12.52 7.67
N MET A 115 2.00 12.80 8.20
CA MET A 115 0.86 11.89 8.32
C MET A 115 -0.45 12.62 7.99
#